data_AF-A0A2G4GNB6-F1
#
_entry.id   AF-A0A2G4GNB6-F1
#
_cell.length_a   1.000
_cell.length_b   1.000
_cell.length_c   1.000
_cell.angle_alpha   90.00
_cell.angle_beta   90.00
_cell.angle_gamma   90.00
#
_symmetry.space_group_name_H-M   'P 1'
#
loop_
_entity.id
_entity.type
_entity.pdbx_description
1 polymer ?
#
loop_
_entity_poly.entity_id
_entity_poly.type
_entity_poly.pdbx_seq_one_letter_code
_entity_poly.pdbx_strand_id
1 'polypeptide(L)'
;MLIVLGFVDLVLRLFLYSLLVRLILEYVRMFARSWRPKGPVLVLITGIYVVTDKPLNLLRRRIPPLRLGGISLDLSFLVLFVIVSVLRSGVRILALL
;
A
#
# COMPACT_ATOMS: atom_id res chain seq x y z
N MET A 1 -21.74 -0.06 17.29
CA MET A 1 -21.46 0.39 15.90
C MET A 1 -20.14 1.13 15.80
N LEU A 2 -19.94 2.22 16.56
CA LEU A 2 -18.75 3.08 16.47
C LEU A 2 -17.41 2.36 16.73
N ILE A 3 -17.36 1.41 17.67
CA ILE A 3 -16.14 0.63 17.94
C ILE A 3 -15.72 -0.20 16.71
N VAL A 4 -16.68 -0.84 16.04
CA VAL A 4 -16.42 -1.65 14.85
C VAL A 4 -15.94 -0.76 13.70
N LEU A 5 -16.62 0.36 13.44
CA LEU A 5 -16.21 1.30 12.39
C LEU A 5 -14.83 1.91 12.68
N GLY A 6 -14.53 2.22 13.94
CA GLY A 6 -13.22 2.69 14.37
C GLY A 6 -12.11 1.67 14.13
N PHE A 7 -12.37 0.39 14.43
CA PHE A 7 -11.42 -0.69 14.14
C PHE A 7 -11.18 -0.85 12.64
N VAL A 8 -12.23 -0.78 11.82
CA VAL A 8 -12.10 -0.82 10.35
C VAL A 8 -11.29 0.36 9.83
N ASP A 9 -11.54 1.59 10.31
CA ASP A 9 -10.74 2.76 9.94
C ASP A 9 -9.27 2.58 10.31
N LEU A 10 -8.97 2.03 11.49
CA LEU A 10 -7.61 1.76 11.94
C LEU A 10 -6.91 0.78 10.99
N VAL A 11 -7.56 -0.33 10.63
CA VAL A 11 -6.99 -1.32 9.70
C VAL A 11 -6.73 -0.71 8.32
N LEU A 12 -7.69 0.05 7.76
CA LEU A 12 -7.53 0.72 6.48
C LEU A 12 -6.38 1.75 6.52
N ARG A 13 -6.25 2.48 7.63
CA ARG A 13 -5.18 3.45 7.84
C ARG A 13 -3.80 2.79 7.90
N LEU A 14 -3.67 1.70 8.66
CA LEU A 14 -2.44 0.91 8.72
C LEU A 14 -2.10 0.33 7.35
N PHE A 15 -3.09 -0.10 6.58
CA PHE A 15 -2.89 -0.57 5.22
C PHE A 15 -2.38 0.56 4.29
N LEU A 16 -2.95 1.77 4.36
CA LEU A 16 -2.44 2.93 3.61
C LEU A 16 -0.99 3.27 3.99
N TYR A 17 -0.64 3.21 5.28
CA TYR A 17 0.75 3.39 5.70
C TYR A 17 1.66 2.30 5.16
N SER A 18 1.21 1.04 5.14
CA SER A 18 1.99 -0.06 4.55
C SER A 18 2.23 0.15 3.04
N LEU A 19 1.27 0.71 2.31
CA LEU A 19 1.45 1.11 0.91
C LEU A 19 2.50 2.23 0.79
N LEU A 20 2.44 3.27 1.62
CA LEU A 20 3.46 4.32 1.60
C LEU A 20 4.86 3.79 1.92
N VAL A 21 4.99 2.93 2.93
CA VAL A 21 6.27 2.30 3.25
C VAL A 21 6.75 1.45 2.09
N ARG A 22 5.87 0.68 1.43
CA ARG A 22 6.22 -0.07 0.23
C ARG A 22 6.78 0.82 -0.87
N LEU A 23 6.15 1.97 -1.14
CA LEU A 23 6.63 2.93 -2.12
C LEU A 23 8.05 3.40 -1.78
N ILE A 24 8.29 3.74 -0.50
CA ILE A 24 9.63 4.10 -0.01
C ILE A 24 10.61 2.93 -0.22
N LEU A 25 10.22 1.70 0.11
CA LEU A 25 11.07 0.52 -0.05
C LEU A 25 11.37 0.20 -1.53
N GLU A 26 10.47 0.51 -2.46
CA GLU A 26 10.72 0.41 -3.89
C GLU A 26 11.78 1.43 -4.32
N TYR A 27 11.69 2.69 -3.86
CA TYR A 27 12.71 3.70 -4.09
C TYR A 27 14.05 3.34 -3.45
N VAL A 28 14.05 2.91 -2.18
CA VAL A 28 15.27 2.50 -1.48
C VAL A 28 15.97 1.38 -2.26
N ARG A 29 15.25 0.38 -2.76
CA ARG A 29 15.85 -0.70 -3.56
C ARG A 29 16.36 -0.21 -4.92
N MET A 30 15.70 0.77 -5.53
CA MET A 30 16.13 1.38 -6.79
C MET A 30 17.46 2.14 -6.63
N PHE A 31 17.59 2.93 -5.57
CA PHE A 31 18.76 3.78 -5.32
C PHE A 31 19.89 3.06 -4.58
N ALA A 32 19.57 2.18 -3.62
CA ALA A 32 20.52 1.43 -2.81
C ALA A 32 20.50 -0.06 -3.20
N ARG A 33 20.92 -0.39 -4.43
CA ARG A 33 20.85 -1.76 -4.98
C ARG A 33 21.61 -2.82 -4.17
N SER A 34 22.62 -2.43 -3.40
CA SER A 34 23.39 -3.32 -2.51
C SER A 34 22.77 -3.50 -1.12
N TRP A 35 21.71 -2.73 -0.80
CA TRP A 35 21.06 -2.81 0.50
C TRP A 35 20.34 -4.14 0.68
N ARG A 36 20.67 -4.83 1.77
CA ARG A 36 20.01 -6.08 2.18
C ARG A 36 19.45 -5.87 3.58
N PRO A 37 18.12 -5.86 3.77
CA PRO A 37 17.55 -5.73 5.09
C PRO A 37 17.94 -6.93 5.97
N LYS A 38 18.25 -6.68 7.24
CA LYS A 38 18.65 -7.69 8.22
C LYS A 38 17.91 -7.48 9.53
N GLY A 39 17.77 -8.55 10.32
CA GLY A 39 17.19 -8.50 11.65
C GLY A 39 15.71 -8.05 11.65
N PRO A 40 15.27 -7.29 12.66
CA PRO A 40 13.86 -6.88 12.80
C PRO A 40 13.27 -6.15 11.60
N VAL A 41 14.10 -5.35 10.90
CA VAL A 41 13.67 -4.60 9.70
C VAL A 41 13.26 -5.54 8.57
N LEU A 42 13.94 -6.68 8.41
CA LEU A 42 13.57 -7.67 7.40
C LEU A 42 12.16 -8.23 7.66
N VAL A 43 11.84 -8.54 8.92
CA VAL A 43 10.52 -9.07 9.30
C VAL A 43 9.42 -8.06 8.98
N LEU A 44 9.63 -6.79 9.34
CA LEU A 44 8.68 -5.72 9.03
C LEU A 44 8.45 -5.57 7.53
N ILE A 45 9.54 -5.52 6.75
CA ILE A 45 9.50 -5.39 5.29
C ILE A 45 8.76 -6.56 4.65
N THR A 46 9.06 -7.79 5.05
CA THR A 46 8.37 -8.98 4.56
C THR A 46 6.88 -8.93 4.92
N GLY A 47 6.54 -8.53 6.15
CA GLY A 47 5.16 -8.34 6.56
C GLY A 47 4.42 -7.34 5.66
N ILE A 48 5.04 -6.19 5.38
CA ILE A 48 4.50 -5.16 4.49
C ILE A 48 4.29 -5.71 3.08
N TYR A 49 5.26 -6.43 2.51
CA TYR A 49 5.10 -7.05 1.19
C TYR A 49 3.95 -8.06 1.17
N VAL A 50 3.83 -8.92 2.18
CA VAL A 50 2.74 -9.90 2.23
C VAL A 50 1.36 -9.24 2.21
N VAL A 51 1.15 -8.19 3.02
CA VAL A 51 -0.16 -7.52 3.05
C VAL A 51 -0.43 -6.70 1.78
N THR A 52 0.59 -6.08 1.19
CA THR A 52 0.42 -5.18 0.03
C THR A 52 0.47 -5.89 -1.32
N ASP A 53 1.25 -6.97 -1.48
CA ASP A 53 1.44 -7.67 -2.77
C ASP A 53 0.17 -8.31 -3.27
N LYS A 54 -0.59 -8.96 -2.39
CA LYS A 54 -1.83 -9.66 -2.78
C LYS A 54 -2.84 -8.72 -3.46
N PRO A 55 -3.23 -7.57 -2.87
CA PRO A 55 -4.14 -6.63 -3.53
C PRO A 55 -3.51 -5.91 -4.73
N LEU A 56 -2.21 -5.58 -4.69
CA LEU A 56 -1.54 -4.96 -5.84
C LEU A 56 -1.48 -5.89 -7.04
N ASN A 57 -1.13 -7.15 -6.83
CA ASN A 57 -1.07 -8.15 -7.90
C ASN A 57 -2.47 -8.44 -8.48
N LEU A 58 -3.53 -8.32 -7.69
CA LEU A 58 -4.90 -8.40 -8.20
C LEU A 58 -5.20 -7.27 -9.20
N LEU A 59 -4.75 -6.05 -8.88
CA LEU A 59 -4.91 -4.89 -9.77
C LEU A 59 -3.99 -4.95 -10.98
N ARG A 60 -2.73 -5.37 -10.81
CA ARG A 60 -1.74 -5.51 -11.90
C ARG A 60 -2.18 -6.48 -13.00
N ARG A 61 -3.03 -7.46 -12.66
CA ARG A 61 -3.64 -8.36 -13.67
C ARG A 61 -4.59 -7.62 -14.62
N ARG A 62 -5.14 -6.48 -14.21
CA ARG A 62 -6.10 -5.68 -14.98
C ARG A 62 -5.52 -4.37 -15.49
N ILE A 63 -4.57 -3.79 -14.76
CA ILE A 63 -4.01 -2.48 -15.01
C ILE A 63 -2.51 -2.65 -15.30
N PRO A 64 -2.09 -2.64 -16.58
CA PRO A 64 -0.68 -2.75 -16.91
C PRO A 64 0.09 -1.53 -16.38
N PRO A 65 1.37 -1.71 -15.98
CA PRO A 65 2.20 -0.58 -15.54
C PRO A 65 2.42 0.39 -16.69
N LEU A 66 2.25 1.69 -16.43
CA LEU A 66 2.52 2.73 -17.43
C LEU A 66 4.03 2.95 -17.53
N ARG A 67 4.56 2.80 -18.74
CA ARG A 67 5.95 3.10 -19.06
C ARG A 67 6.00 4.46 -19.74
N LEU A 68 6.67 5.42 -19.13
CA LEU A 68 6.85 6.78 -19.67
C LEU A 68 8.35 7.06 -19.77
N GLY A 69 8.87 7.17 -21.00
CA GLY A 69 10.24 7.65 -21.25
C GLY A 69 11.34 6.90 -20.49
N GLY A 70 11.25 5.57 -20.38
CA GLY A 70 12.23 4.74 -19.66
C GLY A 70 11.97 4.56 -18.17
N ILE A 71 10.99 5.25 -17.58
CA ILE A 71 10.54 5.06 -16.19
C ILE A 71 9.20 4.33 -16.18
N SER A 72 9.08 3.27 -15.40
CA SER A 72 7.80 2.60 -15.14
C SER A 72 7.15 3.18 -13.88
N LEU A 73 5.95 3.74 -14.02
CA LEU A 73 5.13 4.16 -12.89
C LEU A 73 4.16 3.03 -12.53
N ASP A 74 4.15 2.58 -11.27
CA ASP A 74 3.21 1.56 -10.83
C ASP A 74 1.81 2.19 -10.65
N LEU A 75 1.02 2.16 -11.72
CA LEU A 75 -0.36 2.65 -11.69
C LEU A 75 -1.24 1.85 -10.73
N SER A 76 -0.94 0.55 -10.56
CA SER A 76 -1.72 -0.30 -9.65
C SER A 76 -1.55 0.14 -8.20
N PHE A 77 -0.35 0.61 -7.84
CA PHE A 77 -0.11 1.24 -6.55
C PHE A 77 -1.01 2.45 -6.32
N LEU A 78 -1.00 3.39 -7.27
CA LEU A 78 -1.79 4.62 -7.17
C LEU A 78 -3.28 4.32 -7.09
N VAL A 79 -3.78 3.44 -7.96
CA VAL A 79 -5.18 3.04 -7.98
C VAL A 79 -5.58 2.37 -6.67
N LEU A 80 -4.77 1.44 -6.13
CA LEU A 80 -5.07 0.81 -4.85
C LEU A 80 -5.11 1.83 -3.71
N PHE A 81 -4.14 2.75 -3.69
CA PHE A 81 -4.08 3.81 -2.68
C PHE A 81 -5.35 4.66 -2.71
N VAL A 82 -5.82 5.06 -3.90
CA VAL A 82 -7.05 5.83 -4.08
C VAL A 82 -8.28 5.02 -3.63
N ILE A 83 -8.41 3.77 -4.07
CA ILE A 83 -9.54 2.90 -3.70
C ILE A 83 -9.66 2.81 -2.17
N VAL A 84 -8.57 2.47 -1.49
CA VAL A 84 -8.56 2.32 -0.03
C VAL A 84 -8.83 3.66 0.67
N SER A 85 -8.31 4.76 0.14
CA SER A 85 -8.57 6.10 0.68
C SER A 85 -10.04 6.47 0.59
N VAL A 86 -10.70 6.17 -0.53
CA VAL A 86 -12.14 6.39 -0.71
C VAL A 86 -12.96 5.49 0.22
N LEU A 87 -12.63 4.20 0.32
CA LEU A 87 -13.27 3.28 1.27
C LEU A 87 -13.19 3.81 2.70
N ARG A 88 -12.00 4.26 3.12
CA ARG A 88 -11.78 4.82 4.45
C ARG A 88 -12.61 6.09 4.68
N SER A 89 -12.68 6.98 3.69
CA SER A 89 -13.52 8.17 3.76
C SER A 89 -15.00 7.80 3.95
N GLY A 90 -15.51 6.79 3.24
CA GLY A 90 -16.87 6.28 3.42
C GLY A 90 -17.12 5.75 4.84
N VAL A 91 -16.18 4.98 5.41
CA VAL A 91 -16.26 4.50 6.80
C VAL A 91 -16.31 5.66 7.79
N ARG A 92 -15.49 6.69 7.58
CA ARG A 92 -15.47 7.88 8.44
C ARG A 92 -16.76 8.68 8.36
N ILE A 93 -17.31 8.86 7.16
CA ILE A 93 -18.59 9.55 6.96
C ILE A 93 -19.70 8.78 7.69
N LEU A 94 -19.76 7.45 7.51
CA LEU A 94 -20.74 6.61 8.19
C LEU A 94 -20.62 6.66 9.72
N ALA A 95 -19.41 6.84 10.25
CA ALA A 95 -19.19 6.97 11.68
C ALA A 95 -19.60 8.34 12.26
N LEU A 96 -19.81 9.35 11.40
CA LEU A 96 -20.26 10.70 11.76
C LEU A 96 -21.78 10.88 11.65
N LEU A 97 -22.47 9.99 10.94
CA LEU A 97 -23.93 9.92 10.83
C LEU A 97 -24.51 9.16 12.03
#